data_AF-A0A5B0WBS5-F1
#
_entry.id   AF-A0A5B0WBS5-F1
#
_cell.length_a   1.000
_cell.length_b   1.000
_cell.length_c   1.000
_cell.angle_alpha   90.00
_cell.angle_beta   90.00
_cell.angle_gamma   90.00
#
_symmetry.space_group_name_H-M   'P 1'
#
loop_
_entity.id
_entity.type
_entity.pdbx_description
1 polymer ?
#
loop_
_entity_poly.entity_id
_entity_poly.type
_entity_poly.pdbx_seq_one_letter_code
_entity_poly.pdbx_strand_id
1 'polypeptide(L)'
;MDVTVTQYNEEWNLIFQEESRKIKEIFADALIDIHHIGSTSVTNRTHHIHVFQIDNKIDIDRHLAVRDYLRSHPEAAEQYGNLKEDLANQFPKDIEAYMDGKEAFVTELERTALECYSNH
;
A
#
# COMPACT_ATOMS: atom_id res chain seq x y z
N MET A 1 4.51 13.42 -14.69
CA MET A 1 3.31 12.89 -14.00
C MET A 1 3.23 13.64 -12.70
N ASP A 2 2.08 14.21 -12.36
CA ASP A 2 1.97 15.00 -11.13
C ASP A 2 1.85 14.08 -9.91
N VAL A 3 2.52 14.46 -8.82
CA VAL A 3 2.48 13.75 -7.53
C VAL A 3 1.56 14.54 -6.61
N THR A 4 0.47 13.91 -6.16
CA THR A 4 -0.48 14.54 -5.24
C THR A 4 -0.94 13.52 -4.21
N VAL A 5 -0.92 13.94 -2.95
CA VAL A 5 -1.45 13.17 -1.83
C VAL A 5 -2.82 13.74 -1.47
N THR A 6 -3.80 12.87 -1.31
CA THR A 6 -5.16 13.26 -0.94
C THR A 6 -5.53 12.67 0.40
N GLN A 7 -6.51 13.29 1.05
CA GLN A 7 -7.14 12.69 2.23
C GLN A 7 -7.77 11.35 1.88
N TYR A 8 -7.92 10.52 2.91
CA TYR A 8 -8.62 9.24 2.80
C TYR A 8 -10.03 9.45 2.22
N ASN A 9 -10.40 8.60 1.26
CA ASN A 9 -11.75 8.56 0.70
C ASN A 9 -12.38 7.18 0.98
N GLU A 10 -13.53 7.18 1.67
CA GLU A 10 -14.29 5.96 1.98
C GLU A 10 -14.73 5.19 0.72
N GLU A 11 -14.90 5.89 -0.41
CA GLU A 11 -15.22 5.29 -1.71
C GLU A 11 -14.13 4.33 -2.19
N TRP A 12 -12.88 4.46 -1.73
CA TRP A 12 -11.81 3.52 -2.07
C TRP A 12 -12.12 2.09 -1.63
N ASN A 13 -12.88 1.91 -0.54
CA ASN A 13 -13.34 0.58 -0.14
C ASN A 13 -14.36 0.02 -1.13
N LEU A 14 -15.27 0.86 -1.64
CA LEU A 14 -16.28 0.46 -2.63
C LEU A 14 -15.62 0.10 -3.96
N ILE A 15 -14.66 0.91 -4.41
CA ILE A 15 -13.88 0.66 -5.62
C ILE A 15 -13.10 -0.65 -5.50
N PHE A 16 -12.41 -0.86 -4.37
CA PHE A 16 -11.72 -2.13 -4.11
C PHE A 16 -12.69 -3.32 -4.18
N GLN A 17 -13.87 -3.22 -3.57
CA GLN A 17 -14.85 -4.30 -3.61
C GLN A 17 -15.29 -4.61 -5.04
N GLU A 18 -15.59 -3.60 -5.85
CA GLU A 18 -15.99 -3.78 -7.24
C GLU A 18 -14.89 -4.46 -8.06
N GLU A 19 -13.66 -3.98 -7.97
CA GLU A 19 -12.54 -4.53 -8.73
C GLU A 19 -12.16 -5.93 -8.23
N SER A 20 -12.21 -6.17 -6.92
CA SER A 20 -11.95 -7.50 -6.35
C SER A 20 -12.93 -8.55 -6.89
N ARG A 21 -14.19 -8.17 -7.15
CA ARG A 21 -15.20 -9.06 -7.74
C ARG A 21 -14.80 -9.44 -9.18
N LYS A 22 -14.41 -8.46 -9.99
CA LYS A 22 -13.97 -8.70 -11.38
C LYS A 22 -12.75 -9.63 -11.42
N ILE A 23 -11.79 -9.42 -10.53
CA ILE A 23 -10.58 -10.26 -10.43
C ILE A 23 -10.95 -11.69 -9.98
N LYS A 24 -11.82 -11.82 -8.97
CA LYS A 24 -12.34 -13.13 -8.53
C LYS A 24 -12.99 -13.90 -9.66
N GLU A 25 -13.77 -13.24 -10.52
CA GLU A 25 -14.40 -13.87 -11.68
C GLU A 25 -13.38 -14.36 -12.72
N ILE A 26 -12.29 -13.62 -12.93
CA ILE A 26 -11.25 -13.97 -13.90
C ILE A 26 -10.39 -15.15 -13.40
N PHE A 27 -9.96 -15.12 -12.14
CA PHE A 27 -9.06 -16.12 -11.59
C PHE A 27 -9.80 -17.36 -11.06
N ALA A 28 -11.10 -17.25 -10.77
CA ALA A 28 -11.95 -18.35 -10.30
C ALA A 28 -11.27 -19.19 -9.21
N ASP A 29 -11.13 -20.49 -9.43
CA ASP A 29 -10.56 -21.45 -8.46
C ASP A 29 -9.04 -21.27 -8.24
N ALA A 30 -8.35 -20.52 -9.09
CA ALA A 30 -6.92 -20.23 -8.92
C ALA A 30 -6.66 -19.11 -7.90
N LEU A 31 -7.69 -18.33 -7.53
CA LEU A 31 -7.55 -17.27 -6.54
C LEU A 31 -7.73 -17.81 -5.13
N ILE A 32 -6.66 -17.78 -4.34
CA ILE A 32 -6.67 -18.24 -2.96
C ILE A 32 -7.19 -17.14 -2.01
N ASP A 33 -6.67 -15.92 -2.15
CA ASP A 33 -7.09 -14.77 -1.35
C ASP A 33 -6.84 -13.46 -2.10
N ILE A 34 -7.52 -12.39 -1.68
CA ILE A 34 -7.34 -11.04 -2.23
C ILE A 34 -7.49 -10.00 -1.13
N HIS A 35 -6.53 -9.09 -1.07
CA HIS A 35 -6.45 -8.08 -0.02
C HIS A 35 -6.30 -6.67 -0.59
N HIS A 36 -6.91 -5.71 0.09
CA HIS A 36 -6.63 -4.29 -0.15
C HIS A 36 -5.36 -3.89 0.62
N ILE A 37 -4.34 -3.41 -0.09
CA ILE A 37 -3.03 -3.02 0.44
C ILE A 37 -2.59 -1.67 -0.12
N GLY A 38 -1.60 -1.03 0.52
CA GLY A 38 -1.08 0.28 0.13
C GLY A 38 -1.88 1.47 0.69
N SER A 39 -1.38 2.69 0.48
CA SER A 39 -1.90 3.94 1.07
C SER A 39 -2.47 4.91 0.02
N THR A 40 -3.09 4.34 -1.03
CA THR A 40 -3.37 4.89 -2.38
C THR A 40 -3.45 6.42 -2.53
N SER A 41 -2.43 7.01 -3.16
CA SER A 41 -2.46 8.36 -3.73
C SER A 41 -1.55 8.45 -4.96
N VAL A 42 -2.12 8.34 -6.17
CA VAL A 42 -1.47 8.70 -7.45
C VAL A 42 -2.55 9.15 -8.45
N THR A 43 -2.47 10.36 -8.97
CA THR A 43 -3.33 10.83 -10.07
C THR A 43 -2.93 10.16 -11.39
N ASN A 44 -3.89 9.68 -12.19
CA ASN A 44 -3.74 8.89 -13.43
C ASN A 44 -3.32 7.41 -13.29
N ARG A 45 -3.19 6.88 -12.07
CA ARG A 45 -3.11 5.43 -11.83
C ARG A 45 -4.16 5.05 -10.79
N THR A 46 -5.28 4.51 -11.23
CA THR A 46 -6.41 4.20 -10.35
C THR A 46 -6.20 2.94 -9.52
N HIS A 47 -5.50 1.94 -10.07
CA HIS A 47 -5.29 0.64 -9.43
C HIS A 47 -3.86 0.12 -9.62
N HIS A 48 -3.37 -0.63 -8.63
CA HIS A 48 -2.14 -1.41 -8.70
C HIS A 48 -2.43 -2.79 -8.11
N ILE A 49 -2.14 -3.84 -8.87
CA ILE A 49 -2.33 -5.22 -8.44
C ILE A 49 -0.96 -5.85 -8.23
N HIS A 50 -0.76 -6.44 -7.05
CA HIS A 50 0.35 -7.34 -6.77
C HIS A 50 -0.19 -8.78 -6.75
N VAL A 51 0.38 -9.66 -7.57
CA VAL A 51 -0.04 -11.08 -7.67
C VAL A 51 1.16 -11.96 -7.32
N PHE A 52 0.96 -12.86 -6.36
CA PHE A 52 2.00 -13.76 -5.87
C PHE A 52 1.49 -15.21 -5.87
N GLN A 53 2.40 -16.16 -6.02
CA GLN A 53 2.12 -17.57 -5.72
C GLN A 53 2.09 -17.77 -4.20
N ILE A 54 1.33 -18.75 -3.71
CA ILE A 54 1.11 -18.98 -2.27
C ILE A 54 2.39 -19.31 -1.48
N ASP A 55 3.40 -19.82 -2.17
CA ASP A 55 4.72 -20.16 -1.62
C ASP A 55 5.67 -18.96 -1.54
N ASN A 56 5.35 -17.83 -2.18
CA ASN A 56 6.06 -16.57 -1.97
C ASN A 56 5.60 -15.88 -0.66
N LYS A 57 5.88 -16.55 0.46
CA LYS A 57 5.56 -16.05 1.79
C LYS A 57 6.22 -14.73 2.11
N ILE A 58 7.45 -14.52 1.63
CA ILE A 58 8.24 -13.31 1.91
C ILE A 58 7.49 -12.06 1.42
N ASP A 59 7.08 -12.03 0.15
CA ASP A 59 6.37 -10.85 -0.37
C ASP A 59 4.94 -10.75 0.16
N ILE A 60 4.24 -11.87 0.34
CA ILE A 60 2.88 -11.86 0.90
C ILE A 60 2.91 -11.25 2.31
N ASP A 61 3.75 -11.78 3.19
CA ASP A 61 3.84 -11.36 4.58
C ASP A 61 4.32 -9.91 4.69
N ARG A 62 5.27 -9.47 3.84
CA ARG A 62 5.73 -8.06 3.81
C ARG A 62 4.58 -7.08 3.58
N HIS A 63 3.70 -7.34 2.61
CA HIS A 63 2.58 -6.44 2.34
C HIS A 63 1.50 -6.49 3.42
N LEU A 64 1.19 -7.69 3.94
CA LEU A 64 0.20 -7.86 5.00
C LEU A 64 0.66 -7.24 6.31
N ALA A 65 1.93 -7.45 6.67
CA ALA A 65 2.54 -6.89 7.87
C ALA A 65 2.45 -5.36 7.88
N VAL A 66 2.89 -4.68 6.82
CA VAL A 66 2.82 -3.20 6.76
C VAL A 66 1.38 -2.69 6.89
N ARG A 67 0.43 -3.34 6.20
CA ARG A 67 -0.99 -2.98 6.29
C ARG A 67 -1.50 -3.08 7.72
N ASP A 68 -1.27 -4.21 8.38
CA ASP A 68 -1.81 -4.48 9.71
C ASP A 68 -1.08 -3.67 10.80
N TYR A 69 0.22 -3.42 10.61
CA TYR A 69 0.99 -2.51 11.46
C TYR A 69 0.44 -1.08 11.41
N LEU A 70 0.25 -0.50 10.22
CA LEU A 70 -0.30 0.86 10.07
C LEU A 70 -1.75 0.99 10.59
N ARG A 71 -2.54 -0.08 10.53
CA ARG A 71 -3.91 -0.11 11.11
C ARG A 71 -3.91 -0.13 12.63
N SER A 72 -2.89 -0.71 13.25
CA SER A 72 -2.77 -0.85 14.71
C SER A 72 -1.91 0.25 15.36
N HIS A 73 -1.15 1.01 14.57
CA HIS A 73 -0.25 2.09 15.02
C HIS A 73 -0.61 3.41 14.33
N PRO A 74 -1.63 4.15 14.83
CA PRO A 74 -2.07 5.41 14.24
C PRO A 74 -0.96 6.47 14.13
N GLU A 75 0.02 6.48 15.03
CA GLU A 75 1.12 7.45 14.97
C GLU A 75 2.05 7.17 13.79
N ALA A 76 2.34 5.88 13.51
CA ALA A 76 3.13 5.49 12.36
C ALA A 76 2.39 5.81 11.04
N ALA A 77 1.07 5.63 11.01
CA ALA A 77 0.24 6.01 9.87
C ALA A 77 0.23 7.52 9.63
N GLU A 78 0.13 8.33 10.68
CA GLU A 78 0.20 9.79 10.60
C GLU A 78 1.58 10.26 10.11
N GLN A 79 2.67 9.72 10.68
CA GLN A 79 4.04 10.02 10.22
C GLN A 79 4.23 9.70 8.75
N TYR A 80 3.75 8.53 8.31
CA TYR A 80 3.84 8.15 6.91
C TYR A 80 2.99 9.04 6.00
N GLY A 81 1.82 9.46 6.47
CA GLY A 81 0.96 10.44 5.79
C GLY A 81 1.69 11.78 5.58
N ASN A 82 2.20 12.36 6.65
CA ASN A 82 2.92 13.65 6.63
C ASN A 82 4.14 13.60 5.71
N LEU A 83 4.94 12.52 5.79
CA LEU A 83 6.08 12.33 4.89
C LEU A 83 5.66 12.34 3.41
N LYS A 84 4.57 11.65 3.08
CA LYS A 84 4.07 11.65 1.70
C LYS A 84 3.63 13.04 1.26
N GLU A 85 2.95 13.79 2.12
CA GLU A 85 2.51 15.17 1.82
C GLU A 85 3.70 16.10 1.60
N ASP A 86 4.69 16.07 2.49
CA ASP A 86 5.92 16.88 2.38
C ASP A 86 6.68 16.59 1.09
N LEU A 87 6.86 15.31 0.75
CA LEU A 87 7.56 14.91 -0.48
C LEU A 87 6.77 15.25 -1.74
N ALA A 88 5.44 15.15 -1.71
CA ALA A 88 4.62 15.57 -2.84
C ALA A 88 4.68 17.09 -3.07
N ASN A 89 4.74 17.88 -1.99
CA ASN A 89 4.95 19.33 -2.06
C ASN A 89 6.35 19.69 -2.56
N GLN A 90 7.38 18.92 -2.15
CA GLN A 90 8.76 19.14 -2.57
C GLN A 90 9.02 18.70 -4.02
N PHE A 91 8.40 17.60 -4.46
CA PHE A 91 8.64 16.95 -5.75
C PHE A 91 7.33 16.77 -6.56
N PRO A 92 6.56 17.84 -6.85
CA PRO A 92 5.22 17.72 -7.41
C PRO A 92 5.17 17.15 -8.83
N LYS A 93 6.31 17.11 -9.55
CA LYS A 93 6.41 16.60 -10.93
C LYS A 93 7.48 15.53 -11.11
N ASP A 94 8.09 15.11 -10.00
CA ASP A 94 9.21 14.18 -9.98
C ASP A 94 8.84 12.98 -9.13
N ILE A 95 8.28 11.96 -9.81
CA ILE A 95 7.84 10.74 -9.16
C ILE A 95 9.02 9.92 -8.63
N GLU A 96 10.19 10.00 -9.27
CA GLU A 96 11.39 9.29 -8.86
C GLU A 96 11.91 9.87 -7.55
N ALA A 97 12.08 11.20 -7.47
CA ALA A 97 12.48 11.87 -6.24
C ALA A 97 11.47 11.66 -5.09
N TYR A 98 10.16 11.61 -5.40
CA TYR A 98 9.13 11.25 -4.43
C TYR A 98 9.24 9.80 -3.93
N MET A 99 9.59 8.85 -4.81
CA MET A 99 9.79 7.46 -4.43
C MET A 99 11.04 7.30 -3.57
N ASP A 100 12.16 7.86 -4.02
CA ASP A 100 13.45 7.82 -3.33
C ASP A 100 13.35 8.47 -1.94
N GLY A 101 12.65 9.60 -1.83
CA GLY A 101 12.44 10.29 -0.55
C GLY A 101 11.70 9.46 0.50
N LYS A 102 10.95 8.44 0.10
CA LYS A 102 10.23 7.53 1.02
C LYS A 102 10.99 6.24 1.30
N GLU A 103 12.03 5.91 0.53
CA GLU A 103 12.66 4.58 0.53
C GLU A 103 13.14 4.18 1.92
N ALA A 104 13.88 5.06 2.60
CA ALA A 104 14.41 4.80 3.93
C ALA A 104 13.30 4.57 4.97
N PHE A 105 12.24 5.38 4.93
CA PHE A 105 11.11 5.23 5.85
C PHE A 105 10.33 3.94 5.58
N VAL A 106 10.06 3.62 4.31
CA VAL A 106 9.32 2.40 3.93
C VAL A 106 10.11 1.16 4.31
N THR A 107 11.42 1.16 4.12
CA THR A 107 12.29 0.03 4.49
C THR A 107 12.24 -0.23 5.99
N GLU A 108 12.30 0.83 6.80
CA GLU A 108 12.25 0.70 8.26
C GLU A 108 10.84 0.30 8.76
N LEU A 109 9.80 0.82 8.11
CA LEU A 109 8.42 0.43 8.36
C LEU A 109 8.20 -1.06 8.06
N GLU A 110 8.70 -1.55 6.93
CA GLU A 110 8.63 -2.97 6.57
C GLU A 110 9.33 -3.85 7.60
N ARG A 111 10.56 -3.48 8.01
CA ARG A 111 11.31 -4.19 9.04
C ARG A 111 10.52 -4.30 10.34
N THR A 112 10.03 -3.16 10.85
CA THR A 112 9.28 -3.09 12.11
C THR A 112 7.96 -3.87 12.02
N ALA A 113 7.25 -3.73 10.91
CA ALA A 113 6.00 -4.44 10.68
C ALA A 113 6.19 -5.96 10.65
N LEU A 114 7.22 -6.46 9.98
CA LEU A 114 7.54 -7.89 9.92
C LEU A 114 7.92 -8.47 11.29
N GLU A 115 8.62 -7.69 12.12
CA GLU A 115 8.92 -8.08 13.50
C GLU A 115 7.65 -8.23 14.36
N CYS A 116 6.69 -7.31 14.22
CA CYS A 116 5.39 -7.42 14.89
C CYS A 116 4.53 -8.57 14.35
N TYR A 117 4.57 -8.81 13.04
CA TYR A 117 3.77 -9.82 12.35
C TYR A 117 4.22 -11.25 12.66
N SER A 118 5.53 -11.47 12.82
CA SER A 118 6.10 -12.79 13.16
C SER A 118 5.76 -13.26 14.59
N ASN A 119 5.16 -12.39 15.41
CA ASN A 119 4.74 -12.68 16.79
C ASN A 119 3.23 -13.00 16.91
N HIS A 120 2.50 -13.13 15.80
CA HIS A 120 1.11 -13.59 15.73
C HIS A 120 1.04 -15.08 15.37
#